data_AF-A0AAV4MG20-F1
#
_entry.id   AF-A0AAV4MG20-F1
#
_cell.length_a   1.000
_cell.length_b   1.000
_cell.length_c   1.000
_cell.angle_alpha   90.00
_cell.angle_beta   90.00
_cell.angle_gamma   90.00
#
_symmetry.space_group_name_H-M   'P 1'
#
loop_
_entity.id
_entity.type
_entity.pdbx_description
1 polymer ?
#
loop_
_entity_poly.entity_id
_entity_poly.type
_entity_poly.pdbx_seq_one_letter_code
_entity_poly.pdbx_strand_id
1 'polypeptide(L)'
;MANAQIPAIANAQIPTIANAQITTIANAQITTMANAKIPTIANAQIPTMANAQIQQSPMLKFNHRQCSNSNHRQCLNSNHRQCSNSNHGQCSNSSNRQCSNSNHRQCSNSNHRQCLNSNHRQIIQYALGI
;
A
#
# COMPACT_ATOMS: atom_id res chain seq x y z
N MET A 1 -66.11 -3.13 -33.47
CA MET A 1 -64.88 -3.87 -33.05
C MET A 1 -63.76 -2.94 -32.54
N ALA A 2 -63.58 -1.73 -33.08
CA ALA A 2 -62.53 -0.80 -32.64
C ALA A 2 -62.63 -0.30 -31.17
N ASN A 3 -63.85 -0.14 -30.63
CA ASN A 3 -64.08 0.48 -29.31
C ASN A 3 -63.57 -0.37 -28.12
N ALA A 4 -63.46 -1.69 -28.28
CA ALA A 4 -62.94 -2.59 -27.25
C ALA A 4 -61.41 -2.84 -27.38
N GLN A 5 -60.82 -2.51 -28.52
CA GLN A 5 -59.38 -2.71 -28.76
C GLN A 5 -58.53 -1.66 -28.03
N ILE A 6 -58.96 -0.39 -27.98
CA ILE A 6 -58.20 0.67 -27.30
C ILE A 6 -58.06 0.38 -25.79
N PRO A 7 -59.13 0.02 -25.04
CA PRO A 7 -59.00 -0.36 -23.64
C PRO A 7 -58.10 -1.59 -23.41
N ALA A 8 -58.14 -2.57 -24.33
CA ALA A 8 -57.31 -3.78 -24.22
C ALA A 8 -55.81 -3.49 -24.44
N ILE A 9 -55.48 -2.63 -25.41
CA ILE A 9 -54.11 -2.17 -25.64
C ILE A 9 -53.61 -1.40 -24.42
N ALA A 10 -54.41 -0.44 -23.93
CA ALA A 10 -54.02 0.44 -22.84
C ALA A 10 -53.83 -0.30 -21.49
N ASN A 11 -54.75 -1.20 -21.15
CA ASN A 11 -54.78 -1.81 -19.81
C ASN A 11 -54.02 -3.15 -19.72
N ALA A 12 -53.78 -3.84 -20.83
CA ALA A 12 -53.08 -5.12 -20.83
C ALA A 12 -51.75 -5.05 -21.57
N GLN A 13 -51.74 -4.62 -22.82
CA GLN A 13 -50.54 -4.74 -23.67
C GLN A 13 -49.44 -3.75 -23.28
N ILE A 14 -49.77 -2.48 -23.04
CA ILE A 14 -48.78 -1.47 -22.66
C ILE A 14 -48.06 -1.84 -21.35
N PRO A 15 -48.77 -2.20 -20.26
CA PRO A 15 -48.10 -2.63 -19.02
C PRO A 15 -47.24 -3.87 -19.20
N THR A 16 -47.66 -4.86 -19.98
CA THR A 16 -46.88 -6.07 -20.25
C THR A 16 -45.59 -5.76 -21.00
N ILE A 17 -45.66 -4.94 -22.05
CA ILE A 17 -44.48 -4.54 -22.83
C ILE A 17 -43.53 -3.70 -21.97
N ALA A 18 -44.05 -2.74 -21.21
CA ALA A 18 -43.25 -1.92 -20.31
C ALA A 18 -42.51 -2.77 -19.27
N ASN A 19 -43.21 -3.70 -18.61
CA ASN A 19 -42.59 -4.59 -17.62
C ASN A 19 -41.52 -5.50 -18.24
N ALA A 20 -41.79 -6.06 -19.42
CA ALA A 20 -40.81 -6.88 -20.13
C ALA A 20 -39.54 -6.08 -20.47
N GLN A 21 -39.70 -4.86 -21.03
CA GLN A 21 -38.58 -4.00 -21.38
C GLN A 21 -37.77 -3.56 -20.15
N ILE A 22 -38.44 -3.14 -19.08
CA ILE A 22 -37.79 -2.77 -17.81
C ILE A 22 -36.97 -3.95 -17.27
N THR A 23 -37.56 -5.14 -17.27
CA THR A 23 -36.88 -6.36 -16.78
C THR A 23 -35.67 -6.71 -17.63
N THR A 24 -35.78 -6.65 -18.96
CA THR A 24 -34.66 -6.91 -19.87
C THR A 24 -33.52 -5.92 -19.67
N ILE A 25 -33.82 -4.62 -19.58
CA ILE A 25 -32.81 -3.57 -19.37
C ILE A 25 -32.14 -3.74 -18.01
N ALA A 26 -32.92 -3.96 -16.95
CA ALA A 26 -32.39 -4.17 -15.60
C ALA A 26 -31.46 -5.40 -15.56
N ASN A 27 -31.89 -6.53 -16.12
CA ASN A 27 -31.08 -7.74 -16.15
C ASN A 27 -29.79 -7.58 -16.95
N ALA A 28 -29.83 -6.89 -18.10
CA ALA A 28 -28.63 -6.62 -18.89
C ALA A 28 -27.63 -5.73 -18.13
N GLN A 29 -28.12 -4.70 -17.44
CA GLN A 29 -27.29 -3.81 -16.62
C GLN A 29 -26.68 -4.54 -15.42
N ILE A 30 -27.48 -5.32 -14.68
CA ILE A 30 -27.02 -6.13 -13.55
C ILE A 30 -25.97 -7.14 -14.02
N THR A 31 -26.23 -7.84 -15.12
CA THR A 31 -25.31 -8.84 -15.70
C THR A 31 -23.99 -8.19 -16.10
N THR A 32 -24.03 -7.02 -16.75
CA THR A 32 -22.82 -6.27 -17.13
C THR A 32 -22.02 -5.83 -15.91
N MET A 33 -22.71 -5.35 -14.87
CA MET A 33 -22.06 -4.96 -13.63
C MET A 33 -21.42 -6.16 -12.93
N ALA A 34 -22.16 -7.26 -12.79
CA ALA A 34 -21.74 -8.46 -12.08
C ALA A 34 -20.61 -9.23 -12.79
N ASN A 35 -20.69 -9.37 -14.11
CA ASN A 35 -19.77 -10.25 -14.85
C ASN A 35 -18.59 -9.53 -15.47
N ALA A 36 -18.70 -8.22 -15.76
CA ALA A 36 -17.58 -7.47 -16.33
C ALA A 36 -16.95 -6.54 -15.29
N LYS A 37 -17.75 -5.64 -14.68
CA LYS A 37 -17.18 -4.58 -13.85
C LYS A 37 -16.64 -5.07 -12.50
N ILE A 38 -17.42 -5.86 -11.76
CA ILE A 38 -17.01 -6.37 -10.44
C ILE A 38 -15.70 -7.17 -10.51
N PRO A 39 -15.54 -8.14 -11.44
CA PRO A 39 -14.30 -8.90 -11.56
C PRO A 39 -13.09 -8.03 -11.94
N THR A 40 -13.26 -7.03 -12.82
CA THR A 40 -12.17 -6.11 -13.17
C THR A 40 -11.74 -5.26 -11.97
N ILE A 41 -12.69 -4.75 -11.19
CA ILE A 41 -12.40 -4.01 -9.96
C ILE A 41 -11.63 -4.91 -8.98
N ALA A 42 -12.17 -6.10 -8.71
CA ALA A 42 -11.63 -7.02 -7.71
C ALA A 42 -10.24 -7.56 -8.07
N ASN A 43 -10.02 -7.94 -9.32
CA ASN A 43 -8.83 -8.70 -9.72
C ASN A 43 -7.73 -7.86 -10.37
N ALA A 44 -8.05 -6.67 -10.86
CA ALA A 44 -7.07 -5.80 -11.52
C ALA A 44 -6.90 -4.47 -10.78
N GLN A 45 -7.99 -3.74 -10.52
CA GLN A 45 -7.88 -2.37 -9.99
C GLN A 45 -7.48 -2.35 -8.52
N ILE A 46 -8.12 -3.15 -7.66
CA ILE A 46 -7.77 -3.20 -6.22
C ILE A 46 -6.30 -3.63 -6.02
N PRO A 47 -5.80 -4.72 -6.64
CA PRO A 47 -4.42 -5.13 -6.47
C PRO A 47 -3.40 -4.10 -7.00
N THR A 48 -3.69 -3.44 -8.13
CA THR A 48 -2.79 -2.42 -8.68
C THR A 48 -2.71 -1.20 -7.79
N MET A 49 -3.84 -0.72 -7.24
CA MET A 49 -3.84 0.38 -6.27
C MET A 49 -3.13 0.01 -4.97
N ALA A 50 -3.39 -1.18 -4.42
CA ALA A 50 -2.74 -1.65 -3.19
C ALA A 50 -1.22 -1.74 -3.37
N ASN A 51 -0.76 -2.33 -4.48
CA ASN A 51 0.67 -2.41 -4.80
C ASN A 51 1.28 -1.02 -4.99
N ALA A 52 0.60 -0.11 -5.70
CA ALA A 52 1.08 1.26 -5.88
C ALA A 52 1.20 2.02 -4.53
N GLN A 53 0.24 1.88 -3.62
CA GLN A 53 0.29 2.52 -2.29
C GLN A 53 1.39 1.93 -1.40
N ILE A 54 1.61 0.61 -1.45
CA ILE A 54 2.70 -0.05 -0.71
C ILE A 54 4.06 0.40 -1.26
N GLN A 55 4.19 0.55 -2.59
CA GLN A 55 5.42 1.00 -3.24
C GLN A 55 5.67 2.51 -3.07
N GLN A 56 4.62 3.32 -2.96
CA GLN A 56 4.71 4.77 -2.74
C GLN A 56 4.87 5.16 -1.28
N SER A 57 4.66 4.26 -0.31
CA SER A 57 5.14 4.48 1.05
C SER A 57 6.65 4.66 0.94
N PRO A 58 7.17 5.90 1.07
CA PRO A 58 8.54 6.19 0.71
C PRO A 58 9.41 5.24 1.51
N MET A 59 10.30 4.50 0.83
CA MET A 59 11.24 3.58 1.45
C MET A 59 12.04 4.31 2.53
N LEU A 60 11.46 4.27 3.73
CA LEU A 60 11.95 4.54 5.08
C LEU A 60 13.01 5.64 5.22
N LYS A 61 13.00 6.72 4.43
CA LYS A 61 13.88 7.86 4.67
C LYS A 61 13.39 8.63 5.90
N PHE A 62 13.90 8.27 7.07
CA PHE A 62 13.62 8.97 8.31
C PHE A 62 14.83 9.73 8.81
N ASN A 63 14.60 10.98 9.22
CA ASN A 63 15.59 11.77 9.95
C ASN A 63 15.12 11.87 11.41
N HIS A 64 15.67 11.04 12.28
CA HIS A 64 15.36 11.11 13.71
C HIS A 64 16.44 11.90 14.46
N ARG A 65 16.02 12.91 15.23
CA ARG A 65 16.93 13.55 16.18
C ARG A 65 17.30 12.60 17.32
N GLN A 66 16.32 11.89 17.86
CA GLN A 66 16.51 10.96 18.95
C GLN A 66 15.67 9.69 18.73
N CYS A 67 16.27 8.55 19.01
CA CYS A 67 15.67 7.23 19.05
C CYS A 67 16.09 6.62 20.39
N SER A 68 15.12 6.19 21.20
CA SER A 68 15.38 5.71 22.56
C SER A 68 14.52 4.51 22.85
N ASN A 69 15.12 3.46 23.42
CA ASN A 69 14.44 2.20 23.76
C ASN A 69 13.61 1.62 22.60
N SER A 70 14.16 1.65 21.39
CA SER A 70 13.42 1.40 20.14
C SER A 70 14.00 0.22 19.36
N ASN A 71 13.14 -0.51 18.65
CA ASN A 71 13.53 -1.61 17.77
C ASN A 71 13.12 -1.31 16.32
N HIS A 72 14.10 -1.06 15.45
CA HIS A 72 13.87 -0.84 14.02
C HIS A 72 14.30 -2.06 13.21
N ARG A 73 13.39 -2.64 12.40
CA ARG A 73 13.78 -3.75 11.51
C ARG A 73 14.53 -3.27 10.27
N GLN A 74 14.12 -2.15 9.67
CA GLN A 74 14.72 -1.60 8.46
C GLN A 74 14.92 -0.07 8.60
N CYS A 75 16.12 0.40 8.30
CA CYS A 75 16.52 1.80 8.28
C CYS A 75 17.21 2.07 6.94
N LEU A 76 16.44 2.48 5.94
CA LEU A 76 16.94 2.74 4.58
C LEU A 76 17.09 4.26 4.39
N ASN A 77 18.20 4.74 3.85
CA ASN A 77 18.41 6.17 3.55
C ASN A 77 18.15 7.10 4.76
N SER A 78 18.40 6.63 5.99
CA SER A 78 17.98 7.30 7.23
C SER A 78 19.14 7.99 7.95
N ASN A 79 18.87 9.12 8.62
CA ASN A 79 19.84 9.76 9.52
C ASN A 79 19.33 9.78 10.95
N HIS A 80 20.17 9.34 11.88
CA HIS A 80 19.91 9.37 13.31
C HIS A 80 20.99 10.23 13.99
N ARG A 81 20.59 11.22 14.81
CA ARG A 81 21.59 11.99 15.59
C ARG A 81 21.97 11.27 16.87
N GLN A 82 21.00 10.80 17.64
CA GLN A 82 21.21 10.12 18.91
C GLN A 82 20.33 8.86 19.01
N CYS A 83 20.96 7.72 19.22
CA CYS A 83 20.32 6.43 19.46
C CYS A 83 20.79 5.88 20.81
N SER A 84 19.85 5.57 21.71
CA SER A 84 20.15 5.00 23.03
C SER A 84 19.29 3.76 23.29
N ASN A 85 19.88 2.69 23.82
CA ASN A 85 19.18 1.44 24.14
C ASN A 85 18.34 0.91 22.96
N SER A 86 18.87 0.96 21.74
CA SER A 86 18.06 0.68 20.53
C SER A 86 18.65 -0.42 19.66
N ASN A 87 17.80 -1.21 19.02
CA ASN A 87 18.22 -2.28 18.13
C ASN A 87 17.80 -1.99 16.69
N HIS A 88 18.72 -2.16 15.74
CA HIS A 88 18.49 -2.00 14.31
C HIS A 88 18.85 -3.27 13.55
N GLY A 89 17.90 -3.79 12.76
CA GLY A 89 18.04 -5.02 11.99
C GLY A 89 18.87 -4.84 10.72
N GLN A 90 18.32 -4.13 9.74
CA GLN A 90 18.92 -3.86 8.43
C GLN A 90 19.04 -2.35 8.22
N CYS A 91 20.26 -1.86 8.09
CA CYS A 91 20.57 -0.46 7.87
C CYS A 91 21.28 -0.32 6.52
N SER A 92 20.72 0.44 5.59
CA SER A 92 21.34 0.68 4.28
C SER A 92 21.37 2.16 3.97
N ASN A 93 22.54 2.68 3.54
CA ASN A 93 22.74 4.09 3.27
C ASN A 93 22.29 4.99 4.44
N SER A 94 22.66 4.60 5.67
CA SER A 94 22.20 5.26 6.89
C SER A 94 23.37 5.89 7.65
N SER A 95 23.13 7.00 8.34
CA SER A 95 24.15 7.64 9.17
C SER A 95 23.67 7.80 10.60
N ASN A 96 24.50 7.41 11.57
CA ASN A 96 24.22 7.55 12.99
C ASN A 96 25.37 8.29 13.70
N ARG A 97 25.09 9.45 14.31
CA ARG A 97 26.16 10.27 14.91
C ARG A 97 26.57 9.77 16.28
N GLN A 98 25.61 9.48 17.16
CA GLN A 98 25.85 9.04 18.53
C GLN A 98 24.97 7.82 18.82
N CYS A 99 25.61 6.70 19.14
CA CYS A 99 24.94 5.45 19.49
C CYS A 99 25.42 5.02 20.87
N SER A 100 24.51 4.78 21.82
CA SER A 100 24.83 4.26 23.15
C SER A 100 24.00 3.02 23.42
N ASN A 101 24.63 1.96 23.92
CA ASN A 101 23.97 0.69 24.25
C ASN A 101 23.04 0.19 23.13
N SER A 102 23.50 0.28 21.88
CA SER A 102 22.68 0.00 20.70
C SER A 102 23.25 -1.17 19.90
N ASN A 103 22.37 -1.98 19.30
CA ASN A 103 22.79 -3.14 18.51
C ASN A 103 22.40 -2.98 17.04
N HIS A 104 23.33 -3.20 16.12
CA HIS A 104 23.12 -3.14 14.68
C HIS A 104 23.51 -4.49 14.05
N ARG A 105 22.57 -5.17 13.38
CA ARG A 105 22.83 -6.52 12.83
C ARG A 105 23.45 -6.50 11.44
N GLN A 106 22.87 -5.78 10.49
CA GLN A 106 23.33 -5.72 9.10
C GLN A 106 23.39 -4.27 8.63
N CYS A 107 24.59 -3.72 8.49
CA CYS A 107 24.83 -2.36 8.04
C CYS A 107 25.53 -2.36 6.68
N SER A 108 24.90 -1.83 5.64
CA SER A 108 25.49 -1.64 4.32
C SER A 108 25.61 -0.15 3.99
N ASN A 109 26.77 0.29 3.50
CA ASN A 109 27.03 1.70 3.17
C ASN A 109 26.55 2.65 4.29
N SER A 110 26.85 2.34 5.55
CA SER A 110 26.33 3.08 6.71
C SER A 110 27.46 3.61 7.58
N ASN A 111 27.28 4.83 8.09
CA ASN A 111 28.29 5.59 8.83
C ASN A 111 27.91 5.69 10.31
N HIS A 112 28.83 5.32 11.20
CA HIS A 112 28.68 5.47 12.65
C HIS A 112 29.88 6.24 13.22
N ARG A 113 29.66 7.35 13.93
CA ARG A 113 30.77 8.21 14.41
C ARG A 113 31.16 7.97 15.87
N GLN A 114 30.20 8.00 16.79
CA GLN A 114 30.46 7.90 18.23
C GLN A 114 29.60 6.77 18.81
N CYS A 115 30.19 5.59 18.93
CA CYS A 115 29.51 4.40 19.46
C CYS A 115 30.07 4.04 20.83
N LEU A 116 29.23 4.04 21.86
CA LEU A 116 29.56 3.58 23.21
C LEU A 116 28.72 2.34 23.52
N ASN A 117 29.35 1.29 24.06
CA ASN A 117 28.69 0.03 24.43
C ASN A 117 27.75 -0.52 23.33
N SER A 118 28.09 -0.31 22.06
CA SER A 118 27.23 -0.65 20.92
C SER A 118 27.83 -1.79 20.11
N ASN A 119 26.99 -2.73 19.69
CA ASN A 119 27.42 -3.91 18.93
C ASN A 119 27.07 -3.78 17.45
N HIS A 120 28.01 -4.11 16.57
CA HIS A 120 27.79 -4.19 15.12
C HIS A 120 28.18 -5.58 14.63
N ARG A 121 27.22 -6.36 14.09
CA ARG A 121 27.46 -7.77 13.75
C ARG A 121 27.95 -7.99 12.32
N GLN A 122 27.41 -7.27 11.34
CA GLN A 122 27.80 -7.38 9.94
C GLN A 122 27.85 -5.97 9.32
N ILE A 123 29.04 -5.56 8.86
CA ILE A 123 29.27 -4.27 8.21
C ILE A 123 29.78 -4.54 6.79
N ILE A 124 29.04 -4.07 5.79
CA ILE A 124 29.38 -4.14 4.37
C ILE A 124 29.60 -2.69 3.90
N GLN A 125 30.84 -2.22 3.99
CA GLN A 125 31.24 -0.92 3.45
C GLN A 125 31.82 -1.12 2.04
N TYR A 126 31.23 -0.47 1.05
CA TYR A 126 31.93 -0.23 -0.21
C TYR A 126 32.82 1.00 0.02
N ALA A 127 34.10 0.76 0.28
CA ALA A 127 35.09 1.82 0.38
C ALA A 127 35.21 2.52 -0.98
N LEU A 128 34.77 3.78 -1.07
CA LEU A 128 35.36 4.74 -2.00
C LEU A 128 36.22 5.67 -1.14
N GLY A 129 37.52 5.61 -1.38
CA GLY A 129 38.55 6.20 -0.54
C GLY A 129 38.38 7.70 -0.31
N ILE A 130 38.82 8.14 0.87
CA ILE A 130 40.05 8.92 1.14
C ILE A 130 40.43 8.64 2.60
#